data_AF-A0A662RT42-F1
#
_entry.id   AF-A0A662RT42-F1
#
_cell.length_a   1.000
_cell.length_b   1.000
_cell.length_c   1.000
_cell.angle_alpha   90.00
_cell.angle_beta   90.00
_cell.angle_gamma   90.00
#
_symmetry.space_group_name_H-M   'P 1'
#
loop_
_entity.id
_entity.type
_entity.pdbx_description
1 polymer ?
#
loop_
_entity_poly.entity_id
_entity_poly.type
_entity_poly.pdbx_seq_one_letter_code
_entity_poly.pdbx_strand_id
1 'polypeptide(L)'
;MKRRMKMHENKEDEKESVREIGRERTSESDRERLYRLSEHQKRKKMSTAIARQRLVAQSEIDRLSSLLSIPEKTREGSMKIYREAWENDLIHGRSIEKILAASMYMACRKHNVPRTLDEIEDATRVGRKDIIKTCKLLANRLGLRLVPTSPLEYISRFCAKLNLKKHVEERAREIVQKALEKDITSGRGPTGIAASAIYIAAILCDDRKTQKEVAEATGVTEVTLRVRYKEIARELGIKVV
;
A
#
# COMPACT_ATOMS: atom_id res chain seq x y z
N MET A 1 -28.81 -77.78 13.92
CA MET A 1 -28.77 -76.46 14.59
C MET A 1 -27.43 -76.12 15.26
N LYS A 2 -26.72 -77.04 15.94
CA LYS A 2 -25.46 -76.74 16.67
C LYS A 2 -24.21 -76.39 15.83
N ARG A 3 -24.14 -76.72 14.53
CA ARG A 3 -22.97 -76.39 13.67
C ARG A 3 -22.96 -74.95 13.13
N ARG A 4 -24.12 -74.28 13.11
CA ARG A 4 -24.25 -72.90 12.56
C ARG A 4 -23.96 -71.82 13.61
N MET A 5 -24.13 -72.12 14.91
CA MET A 5 -23.75 -71.23 16.02
C MET A 5 -22.23 -71.21 16.25
N LYS A 6 -21.54 -72.36 16.18
CA LYS A 6 -20.06 -72.43 16.34
C LYS A 6 -19.26 -71.67 15.27
N MET A 7 -19.85 -71.42 14.10
CA MET A 7 -19.22 -70.63 13.03
C MET A 7 -19.45 -69.12 13.17
N HIS A 8 -20.39 -68.70 14.01
CA HIS A 8 -20.64 -67.29 14.31
C HIS A 8 -19.77 -66.80 15.48
N GLU A 9 -19.58 -67.61 16.53
CA GLU A 9 -18.63 -67.32 17.63
C GLU A 9 -17.20 -67.12 17.11
N ASN A 10 -16.68 -68.07 16.30
CA ASN A 10 -15.31 -67.96 15.75
C ASN A 10 -15.09 -66.72 14.84
N LYS A 11 -16.14 -66.17 14.24
CA LYS A 11 -16.04 -64.96 13.39
C LYS A 11 -16.14 -63.66 14.17
N GLU A 12 -16.70 -63.70 15.38
CA GLU A 12 -16.71 -62.58 16.31
C GLU A 12 -15.39 -62.52 17.08
N ASP A 13 -14.84 -63.68 17.48
CA ASP A 13 -13.52 -63.79 18.10
C ASP A 13 -12.37 -63.37 17.15
N GLU A 14 -12.43 -63.72 15.87
CA GLU A 14 -11.47 -63.21 14.85
C GLU A 14 -11.62 -61.70 14.62
N LYS A 15 -12.83 -61.15 14.72
CA LYS A 15 -13.06 -59.70 14.56
C LYS A 15 -12.65 -58.89 15.79
N GLU A 16 -12.76 -59.46 16.99
CA GLU A 16 -12.22 -58.86 18.22
C GLU A 16 -10.70 -58.94 18.24
N SER A 17 -10.10 -60.06 17.85
CA SER A 17 -8.65 -60.20 17.63
C SER A 17 -8.10 -59.17 16.65
N VAL A 18 -8.74 -58.98 15.48
CA VAL A 18 -8.30 -57.98 14.48
C VAL A 18 -8.54 -56.54 14.95
N ARG A 19 -9.56 -56.29 15.79
CA ARG A 19 -9.82 -54.97 16.41
C ARG A 19 -8.89 -54.67 17.60
N GLU A 20 -8.40 -55.69 18.30
CA GLU A 20 -7.41 -55.57 19.37
C GLU A 20 -5.99 -55.41 18.83
N ILE A 21 -5.62 -56.11 17.74
CA ILE A 21 -4.32 -55.97 17.08
C ILE A 21 -4.15 -54.55 16.47
N GLY A 22 -5.23 -53.94 15.99
CA GLY A 22 -5.22 -52.53 15.54
C GLY A 22 -5.17 -51.47 16.65
N ARG A 23 -5.32 -51.90 17.91
CA ARG A 23 -5.16 -51.09 19.12
C ARG A 23 -3.91 -51.50 19.91
N GLU A 24 -2.89 -52.04 19.23
CA GLU A 24 -1.54 -52.04 19.80
C GLU A 24 -1.21 -50.61 20.20
N ARG A 25 -1.12 -50.44 21.52
CA ARG A 25 -0.86 -49.19 22.21
C ARG A 25 0.39 -48.61 21.56
N THR A 26 0.23 -47.59 20.72
CA THR A 26 1.33 -46.65 20.47
C THR A 26 1.83 -46.30 21.86
N SER A 27 3.05 -46.72 22.17
CA SER A 27 3.60 -46.54 23.52
C SER A 27 3.48 -45.06 23.85
N GLU A 28 3.33 -44.68 25.13
CA GLU A 28 3.30 -43.25 25.49
C GLU A 28 4.51 -42.51 24.89
N SER A 29 5.65 -43.20 24.80
CA SER A 29 6.87 -42.78 24.08
C SER A 29 6.66 -42.55 22.58
N ASP A 30 5.95 -43.44 21.87
CA ASP A 30 5.63 -43.27 20.44
C ASP A 30 4.64 -42.13 20.19
N ARG A 31 3.66 -41.95 21.07
CA ARG A 31 2.72 -40.81 21.02
C ARG A 31 3.46 -39.49 21.24
N GLU A 32 4.38 -39.46 22.19
CA GLU A 32 5.19 -38.28 22.46
C GLU A 32 6.16 -37.99 21.31
N ARG A 33 6.76 -39.02 20.70
CA ARG A 33 7.60 -38.91 19.51
C ARG A 33 6.82 -38.38 18.30
N LEU A 34 5.61 -38.89 18.07
CA LEU A 34 4.71 -38.41 17.01
C LEU A 34 4.25 -36.97 17.26
N TYR A 35 3.97 -36.60 18.51
CA TYR A 35 3.63 -35.22 18.89
C TYR A 35 4.80 -34.26 18.63
N ARG A 36 6.04 -34.62 19.03
CA ARG A 36 7.25 -33.85 18.75
C ARG A 36 7.52 -33.72 17.25
N LEU A 37 7.33 -34.80 16.48
CA LEU A 37 7.43 -34.79 15.01
C LEU A 37 6.38 -33.87 14.38
N SER A 38 5.12 -33.91 14.85
CA SER A 38 4.03 -33.05 14.39
C SER A 38 4.33 -31.57 14.70
N GLU A 39 4.79 -31.25 15.91
CA GLU A 39 5.22 -29.91 16.29
C GLU A 39 6.38 -29.40 15.42
N HIS A 40 7.40 -30.23 15.18
CA HIS A 40 8.51 -29.87 14.29
C HIS A 40 8.04 -29.64 12.85
N GLN A 41 7.14 -30.49 12.35
CA GLN A 41 6.54 -30.32 11.02
C GLN A 41 5.69 -29.06 10.93
N LYS A 42 4.88 -28.73 11.96
CA LYS A 42 4.12 -27.48 12.03
C LYS A 42 5.04 -26.27 12.00
N ARG A 43 6.12 -26.28 12.79
CA ARG A 43 7.13 -25.19 12.80
C ARG A 43 7.79 -25.02 11.43
N LYS A 44 8.19 -26.10 10.76
CA LYS A 44 8.74 -26.06 9.38
C LYS A 44 7.72 -25.57 8.35
N LYS A 45 6.47 -26.04 8.42
CA LYS A 45 5.38 -25.58 7.54
C LYS A 45 5.07 -24.10 7.75
N MET A 46 5.11 -23.62 8.99
CA MET A 46 4.91 -22.20 9.32
C MET A 46 6.07 -21.34 8.81
N SER A 47 7.32 -21.75 9.05
CA SER A 47 8.51 -21.06 8.53
C SER A 47 8.50 -20.96 6.99
N THR A 48 8.12 -22.04 6.30
CA THR A 48 7.99 -22.03 4.83
C THR A 48 6.79 -21.23 4.33
N ALA A 49 5.69 -21.14 5.08
CA ALA A 49 4.57 -20.26 4.76
C ALA A 49 4.96 -18.78 4.85
N ILE A 50 5.70 -18.39 5.90
CA ILE A 50 6.21 -17.02 6.08
C ILE A 50 7.17 -16.64 4.94
N ALA A 51 8.11 -17.52 4.61
CA ALA A 51 9.05 -17.30 3.51
C ALA A 51 8.31 -17.11 2.17
N ARG A 52 7.27 -17.91 1.91
CA ARG A 52 6.44 -17.78 0.70
C ARG A 52 5.69 -16.45 0.66
N GLN A 53 5.05 -16.04 1.75
CA GLN A 53 4.32 -14.76 1.78
C GLN A 53 5.26 -13.56 1.60
N ARG A 54 6.47 -13.62 2.13
CA ARG A 54 7.50 -12.60 1.89
C ARG A 54 7.90 -12.51 0.42
N LEU A 55 8.05 -13.65 -0.27
CA LEU A 55 8.36 -13.67 -1.71
C LEU A 55 7.23 -13.07 -2.54
N VAL A 56 5.98 -13.41 -2.21
CA VAL A 56 4.79 -12.83 -2.86
C VAL A 56 4.76 -11.32 -2.67
N ALA A 57 4.96 -10.84 -1.44
CA ALA A 57 5.02 -9.41 -1.14
C ALA A 57 6.13 -8.68 -1.90
N GLN A 58 7.32 -9.29 -2.03
CA GLN A 58 8.42 -8.75 -2.81
C GLN A 58 8.03 -8.61 -4.29
N SER A 59 7.49 -9.69 -4.88
CA SER A 59 7.06 -9.65 -6.28
C SER A 59 5.97 -8.60 -6.54
N GLU A 60 5.07 -8.39 -5.58
CA GLU A 60 4.01 -7.40 -5.70
C GLU A 60 4.54 -5.96 -5.56
N ILE A 61 5.49 -5.73 -4.65
CA ILE A 61 6.20 -4.44 -4.56
C ILE A 61 6.97 -4.15 -5.85
N ASP A 62 7.61 -5.16 -6.44
CA ASP A 62 8.36 -5.01 -7.68
C ASP A 62 7.41 -4.68 -8.85
N ARG A 63 6.24 -5.35 -8.92
CA ARG A 63 5.18 -5.05 -9.88
C ARG A 63 4.68 -3.61 -9.73
N LEU A 64 4.35 -3.19 -8.52
CA LEU A 64 3.87 -1.82 -8.23
C LEU A 64 4.93 -0.76 -8.51
N SER A 65 6.19 -1.05 -8.18
CA SER A 65 7.32 -0.16 -8.46
C SER A 65 7.51 0.06 -9.95
N SER A 66 7.35 -1.00 -10.74
CA SER A 66 7.46 -0.94 -12.20
C SER A 66 6.30 -0.13 -12.80
N LEU A 67 5.07 -0.39 -12.36
CA LEU A 67 3.87 0.31 -12.83
C LEU A 67 3.90 1.81 -12.52
N LEU A 68 4.40 2.20 -11.34
CA LEU A 68 4.44 3.59 -10.88
C LEU A 68 5.78 4.28 -11.19
N SER A 69 6.69 3.61 -11.91
CA SER A 69 8.04 4.07 -12.21
C SER A 69 8.76 4.63 -10.98
N ILE A 70 8.75 3.85 -9.89
CA ILE A 70 9.34 4.22 -8.61
C ILE A 70 10.82 3.80 -8.59
N PRO A 71 11.75 4.66 -8.13
CA PRO A 71 13.17 4.32 -8.03
C PRO A 71 13.45 3.17 -7.06
N GLU A 72 14.51 2.42 -7.32
CA GLU A 72 14.95 1.27 -6.50
C GLU A 72 15.09 1.61 -5.01
N LYS A 73 15.69 2.76 -4.67
CA LYS A 73 15.81 3.22 -3.28
C LYS A 73 14.47 3.29 -2.55
N THR A 74 13.42 3.71 -3.24
CA THR A 74 12.07 3.81 -2.67
C THR A 74 11.40 2.45 -2.58
N ARG A 75 11.63 1.58 -3.56
CA ARG A 75 11.19 0.17 -3.55
C ARG A 75 11.75 -0.59 -2.36
N GLU A 76 13.05 -0.46 -2.10
CA GLU A 76 13.72 -1.04 -0.93
C GLU A 76 13.14 -0.49 0.38
N GLY A 77 12.89 0.82 0.44
CA GLY A 77 12.24 1.47 1.58
C GLY A 77 10.85 0.91 1.85
N SER A 78 10.05 0.67 0.81
CA SER A 78 8.72 0.06 0.93
C SER A 78 8.82 -1.37 1.49
N MET A 79 9.75 -2.17 0.97
CA MET A 79 9.96 -3.52 1.46
C MET A 79 10.46 -3.54 2.90
N LYS A 80 11.29 -2.57 3.31
CA LYS A 80 11.73 -2.43 4.71
C LYS A 80 10.54 -2.17 5.64
N ILE A 81 9.66 -1.24 5.29
CA ILE A 81 8.44 -0.94 6.07
C ILE A 81 7.53 -2.17 6.14
N TYR A 82 7.39 -2.93 5.04
CA TYR A 82 6.62 -4.16 5.05
C TYR A 82 7.20 -5.22 5.99
N ARG A 83 8.53 -5.40 6.02
CA ARG A 83 9.20 -6.32 6.95
C ARG A 83 9.00 -5.90 8.40
N GLU A 84 9.18 -4.61 8.70
CA GLU A 84 8.94 -4.07 10.05
C GLU A 84 7.48 -4.28 10.48
N ALA A 85 6.52 -4.09 9.56
CA ALA A 85 5.11 -4.37 9.84
C ALA A 85 4.84 -5.86 10.11
N TRP A 86 5.55 -6.76 9.43
CA TRP A 86 5.48 -8.19 9.66
C TRP A 86 6.02 -8.57 11.04
N GLU A 87 7.23 -8.10 11.38
CA GLU A 87 7.91 -8.41 12.64
C GLU A 87 7.14 -7.91 13.88
N ASN A 88 6.33 -6.85 13.73
CA ASN A 88 5.48 -6.32 14.78
C ASN A 88 4.04 -6.88 14.76
N ASP A 89 3.80 -7.99 14.06
CA ASP A 89 2.50 -8.67 13.93
C ASP A 89 1.36 -7.75 13.43
N LEU A 90 1.68 -6.70 12.68
CA LEU A 90 0.69 -5.73 12.16
C LEU A 90 -0.06 -6.25 10.93
N ILE A 91 0.31 -7.43 10.42
CA ILE A 91 -0.26 -8.01 9.19
C ILE A 91 -1.43 -8.95 9.50
N HIS A 92 -1.44 -9.58 10.67
CA HIS A 92 -2.47 -10.54 11.05
C HIS A 92 -3.86 -9.89 11.15
N GLY A 93 -4.86 -10.49 10.47
CA GLY A 93 -6.24 -10.01 10.42
C GLY A 93 -6.48 -8.84 9.46
N ARG A 94 -5.52 -8.49 8.61
CA ARG A 94 -5.62 -7.41 7.63
C ARG A 94 -5.31 -7.93 6.22
N SER A 95 -5.84 -7.26 5.20
CA SER A 95 -5.45 -7.58 3.83
C SER A 95 -4.00 -7.16 3.60
N ILE A 96 -3.20 -8.10 3.09
CA ILE A 96 -1.78 -7.89 2.74
C ILE A 96 -1.66 -6.76 1.71
N GLU A 97 -2.58 -6.67 0.76
CA GLU A 97 -2.60 -5.63 -0.28
C GLU A 97 -2.69 -4.22 0.32
N LYS A 98 -3.50 -4.03 1.38
CA LYS A 98 -3.62 -2.74 2.07
C LYS A 98 -2.31 -2.31 2.70
N ILE A 99 -1.56 -3.26 3.24
CA ILE A 99 -0.26 -3.01 3.88
C ILE A 99 0.79 -2.73 2.83
N LEU A 100 0.80 -3.45 1.70
CA LEU A 100 1.70 -3.17 0.58
C LEU A 100 1.46 -1.77 0.00
N ALA A 101 0.18 -1.41 -0.24
CA ALA A 101 -0.20 -0.08 -0.72
C ALA A 101 0.24 1.03 0.23
N ALA A 102 0.02 0.83 1.54
CA ALA A 102 0.43 1.78 2.57
C ALA A 102 1.96 1.89 2.69
N SER A 103 2.68 0.78 2.71
CA SER A 103 4.16 0.76 2.76
C SER A 103 4.77 1.47 1.56
N MET A 104 4.23 1.25 0.37
CA MET A 104 4.68 1.94 -0.84
C MET A 104 4.45 3.44 -0.73
N TYR A 105 3.24 3.86 -0.35
CA TYR A 105 2.91 5.27 -0.18
C TYR A 105 3.78 5.97 0.88
N MET A 106 4.05 5.30 2.01
CA MET A 106 4.92 5.81 3.07
C MET A 106 6.37 5.95 2.60
N ALA A 107 6.89 4.97 1.86
CA ALA A 107 8.23 5.01 1.30
C ALA A 107 8.37 6.15 0.26
N CYS A 108 7.38 6.32 -0.61
CA CYS A 108 7.32 7.43 -1.56
C CYS A 108 7.44 8.79 -0.87
N ARG A 109 6.72 8.99 0.24
CA ARG A 109 6.81 10.21 1.04
C ARG A 109 8.16 10.37 1.72
N LYS A 110 8.75 9.29 2.22
CA LYS A 110 10.06 9.33 2.89
C LYS A 110 11.21 9.69 1.96
N HIS A 111 11.12 9.30 0.69
CA HIS A 111 12.16 9.52 -0.32
C HIS A 111 11.90 10.73 -1.23
N ASN A 112 10.93 11.58 -0.91
CA ASN A 112 10.53 12.74 -1.73
C ASN A 112 10.19 12.36 -3.18
N VAL A 113 9.57 11.19 -3.37
CA VAL A 113 9.02 10.74 -4.65
C VAL A 113 7.50 10.78 -4.50
N PRO A 114 6.88 11.97 -4.59
CA PRO A 114 5.47 12.13 -4.28
C PRO A 114 4.62 11.31 -5.27
N ARG A 115 3.68 10.56 -4.71
CA ARG A 115 2.61 9.85 -5.44
C ARG A 115 1.29 10.31 -4.83
N THR A 116 0.27 10.52 -5.66
CA THR A 116 -1.06 10.81 -5.15
C THR A 116 -1.69 9.53 -4.63
N LEU A 117 -2.69 9.66 -3.76
CA LEU A 117 -3.43 8.50 -3.28
C LEU A 117 -4.20 7.82 -4.42
N ASP A 118 -4.67 8.58 -5.42
CA ASP A 118 -5.35 8.07 -6.61
C ASP A 118 -4.42 7.14 -7.40
N GLU A 119 -3.17 7.53 -7.61
CA GLU A 119 -2.20 6.71 -8.34
C GLU A 119 -1.93 5.37 -7.65
N ILE A 120 -1.91 5.35 -6.30
CA ILE A 120 -1.73 4.11 -5.54
C ILE A 120 -3.00 3.26 -5.57
N GLU A 121 -4.17 3.89 -5.46
CA GLU A 121 -5.48 3.22 -5.55
C GLU A 121 -5.65 2.56 -6.93
N ASP A 122 -5.32 3.24 -8.02
CA ASP A 122 -5.39 2.69 -9.38
C ASP A 122 -4.46 1.48 -9.56
N ALA A 123 -3.26 1.53 -8.96
CA ALA A 123 -2.26 0.47 -9.06
C ALA A 123 -2.58 -0.78 -8.20
N THR A 124 -3.24 -0.58 -7.06
CA THR A 124 -3.45 -1.62 -6.03
C THR A 124 -4.91 -2.06 -5.89
N ARG A 125 -5.86 -1.30 -6.46
CA ARG A 125 -7.32 -1.45 -6.29
C ARG A 125 -7.79 -1.32 -4.83
N VAL A 126 -6.96 -0.77 -3.95
CA VAL A 126 -7.30 -0.51 -2.55
C VAL A 126 -7.86 0.89 -2.41
N GLY A 127 -9.05 1.02 -1.82
CA GLY A 127 -9.71 2.30 -1.66
C GLY A 127 -8.89 3.35 -0.88
N ARG A 128 -8.96 4.63 -1.28
CA ARG A 128 -8.22 5.76 -0.62
C ARG A 128 -8.32 5.75 0.90
N LYS A 129 -9.54 5.52 1.42
CA LYS A 129 -9.82 5.54 2.86
C LYS A 129 -9.04 4.46 3.60
N ASP A 130 -8.86 3.29 2.98
CA ASP A 130 -8.18 2.15 3.57
C ASP A 130 -6.67 2.33 3.52
N ILE A 131 -6.13 2.92 2.45
CA ILE A 131 -4.71 3.32 2.39
C ILE A 131 -4.41 4.30 3.51
N ILE A 132 -5.20 5.38 3.66
CA ILE A 132 -4.98 6.40 4.71
C ILE A 132 -5.06 5.78 6.11
N LYS A 133 -6.07 4.95 6.39
CA LYS A 133 -6.23 4.27 7.69
C LYS A 133 -5.01 3.38 8.00
N THR A 134 -4.56 2.61 7.02
CA THR A 134 -3.43 1.70 7.19
C THR A 134 -2.12 2.47 7.37
N CYS A 135 -1.89 3.54 6.60
CA CYS A 135 -0.74 4.44 6.79
C CYS A 135 -0.69 5.04 8.19
N LYS A 136 -1.82 5.52 8.72
CA LYS A 136 -1.89 6.06 10.09
C LYS A 136 -1.57 4.98 11.13
N LEU A 137 -2.09 3.77 10.94
CA LEU A 137 -1.81 2.64 11.82
C LEU A 137 -0.33 2.28 11.82
N LEU A 138 0.27 2.11 10.63
CA LEU A 138 1.69 1.79 10.49
C LEU A 138 2.58 2.89 11.06
N ALA A 139 2.25 4.16 10.79
CA ALA A 139 2.98 5.29 11.34
C ALA A 139 2.99 5.30 12.87
N ASN A 140 1.82 5.09 13.50
CA ASN A 140 1.70 5.07 14.95
C ASN A 140 2.39 3.86 15.58
N ARG A 141 2.28 2.67 14.96
CA ARG A 141 2.81 1.42 15.51
C ARG A 141 4.32 1.27 15.32
N LEU A 142 4.85 1.74 14.19
CA LEU A 142 6.28 1.69 13.86
C LEU A 142 7.03 2.96 14.31
N GLY A 143 6.36 3.92 14.94
CA GLY A 143 6.95 5.18 15.36
C GLY A 143 7.44 6.07 14.21
N LEU A 144 6.89 5.87 13.00
CA LEU A 144 7.30 6.62 11.82
C LEU A 144 6.57 7.97 11.78
N ARG A 145 7.33 9.07 11.66
CA ARG A 145 6.76 10.40 11.46
C ARG A 145 6.43 10.62 9.99
N LEU A 146 5.15 10.74 9.68
CA LEU A 146 4.68 11.13 8.35
C LEU A 146 4.69 12.66 8.23
N VAL A 147 5.76 13.21 7.65
CA VAL A 147 5.87 14.64 7.35
C VAL A 147 4.79 15.03 6.33
N PRO A 148 3.98 16.08 6.56
CA PRO A 148 3.01 16.59 5.58
C PRO A 148 3.64 16.79 4.21
N THR A 149 2.96 16.35 3.15
CA THR A 149 3.49 16.48 1.79
C THR A 149 3.37 17.93 1.34
N SER A 150 4.48 18.50 0.86
CA SER A 150 4.47 19.86 0.32
C SER A 150 3.85 19.88 -1.08
N PRO A 151 3.03 20.89 -1.43
CA PRO A 151 2.56 21.07 -2.80
C PRO A 151 3.70 21.21 -3.81
N LEU A 152 4.87 21.72 -3.37
CA LEU A 152 6.06 21.93 -4.20
C LEU A 152 6.59 20.64 -4.81
N GLU A 153 6.51 19.52 -4.08
CA GLU A 153 7.02 18.22 -4.54
C GLU A 153 6.29 17.74 -5.80
N TYR A 154 5.01 18.11 -5.95
CA TYR A 154 4.19 17.67 -7.08
C TYR A 154 4.45 18.44 -8.38
N ILE A 155 5.01 19.65 -8.31
CA ILE A 155 5.07 20.58 -9.44
C ILE A 155 5.85 19.99 -10.60
N SER A 156 7.07 19.53 -10.33
CA SER A 156 7.97 19.03 -11.39
C SER A 156 7.34 17.89 -12.19
N ARG A 157 6.72 16.95 -11.48
CA ARG A 157 6.05 15.81 -12.10
C ARG A 157 4.82 16.20 -12.90
N PHE A 158 3.99 17.09 -12.37
CA PHE A 158 2.78 17.54 -13.07
C PHE A 158 3.11 18.39 -14.30
N CYS A 159 4.13 19.25 -14.22
CA CYS A 159 4.65 19.97 -15.38
C CYS A 159 5.18 19.01 -16.45
N ALA A 160 5.91 17.96 -16.05
CA ALA A 160 6.35 16.91 -16.97
C ALA A 160 5.17 16.17 -17.63
N LYS A 161 4.14 15.79 -16.87
CA LYS A 161 2.92 15.15 -17.43
C LYS A 161 2.18 16.06 -18.42
N LEU A 162 2.20 17.37 -18.21
CA LEU A 162 1.54 18.37 -19.07
C LEU A 162 2.41 18.84 -20.25
N ASN A 163 3.65 18.34 -20.36
CA ASN A 163 4.66 18.78 -21.32
C ASN A 163 4.87 20.32 -21.29
N LEU A 164 4.92 20.89 -20.08
CA LEU A 164 5.16 22.32 -19.87
C LEU A 164 6.66 22.64 -19.90
N LYS A 165 6.99 23.84 -20.37
CA LYS A 165 8.38 24.33 -20.40
C LYS A 165 8.92 24.60 -18.99
N LYS A 166 10.24 24.51 -18.83
CA LYS A 166 10.94 24.69 -17.53
C LYS A 166 10.65 26.04 -16.86
N HIS A 167 10.53 27.12 -17.62
CA HIS A 167 10.20 28.44 -17.08
C HIS A 167 8.79 28.49 -16.45
N VAL A 168 7.84 27.70 -16.97
CA VAL A 168 6.49 27.56 -16.39
C VAL A 168 6.57 26.82 -15.05
N GLU A 169 7.41 25.79 -14.96
CA GLU A 169 7.66 25.04 -13.73
C GLU A 169 8.26 25.93 -12.64
N GLU A 170 9.25 26.76 -12.99
CA GLU A 170 9.85 27.75 -12.08
C GLU A 170 8.81 28.75 -11.60
N ARG A 171 7.99 29.28 -12.52
CA ARG A 171 6.90 30.20 -12.17
C ARG A 171 5.84 29.55 -11.28
N ALA A 172 5.49 28.29 -11.51
CA ALA A 172 4.56 27.54 -10.67
C ALA A 172 5.11 27.35 -9.25
N ARG A 173 6.42 27.06 -9.09
CA ARG A 173 7.08 26.98 -7.77
C ARG A 173 7.01 28.30 -7.03
N GLU A 174 7.28 29.42 -7.70
CA GLU A 174 7.15 30.75 -7.08
C GLU A 174 5.72 31.04 -6.58
N ILE A 175 4.70 30.68 -7.36
CA ILE A 175 3.29 30.88 -6.99
C ILE A 175 2.95 30.06 -5.74
N VAL A 176 3.37 28.79 -5.70
CA VAL A 176 3.15 27.94 -4.52
C VAL A 176 3.90 28.48 -3.30
N GLN A 177 5.14 28.94 -3.46
CA GLN A 177 5.93 29.51 -2.38
C GLN A 177 5.25 30.75 -1.78
N LYS A 178 4.78 31.67 -2.62
CA LYS A 178 4.01 32.85 -2.19
C LYS A 178 2.69 32.48 -1.51
N ALA A 179 2.04 31.41 -1.97
CA ALA A 179 0.80 30.92 -1.36
C ALA A 179 1.05 30.28 0.02
N LEU A 180 2.20 29.64 0.21
CA LEU A 180 2.63 29.12 1.51
C LEU A 180 2.95 30.27 2.48
N GLU A 181 3.68 31.29 2.04
CA GLU A 181 4.05 32.46 2.85
C GLU A 181 2.84 33.28 3.32
N LYS A 182 1.76 33.29 2.54
CA LYS A 182 0.51 33.98 2.87
C LYS A 182 -0.53 33.09 3.56
N ASP A 183 -0.17 31.86 3.95
CA ASP A 183 -1.07 30.88 4.59
C ASP A 183 -2.36 30.53 3.83
N ILE A 184 -2.40 30.81 2.52
CA ILE A 184 -3.52 30.53 1.60
C ILE A 184 -3.78 29.02 1.52
N THR A 185 -2.74 28.23 1.72
CA THR A 185 -2.73 26.77 1.56
C THR A 185 -3.36 26.00 2.74
N SER A 186 -3.61 26.68 3.87
CA SER A 186 -4.14 26.06 5.09
C SER A 186 -5.49 25.39 4.87
N GLY A 187 -5.62 24.15 5.37
CA GLY A 187 -6.84 23.34 5.26
C GLY A 187 -7.15 22.80 3.85
N ARG A 188 -6.27 23.00 2.88
CA ARG A 188 -6.47 22.59 1.48
C ARG A 188 -5.54 21.44 1.12
N GLY A 189 -5.99 20.59 0.19
CA GLY A 189 -5.19 19.47 -0.29
C GLY A 189 -4.00 19.94 -1.13
N PRO A 190 -2.77 19.41 -0.92
CA PRO A 190 -1.57 19.87 -1.61
C PRO A 190 -1.62 19.68 -3.12
N THR A 191 -2.27 18.61 -3.59
CA THR A 191 -2.47 18.32 -5.02
C THR A 191 -3.28 19.42 -5.73
N GLY A 192 -4.35 19.91 -5.09
CA GLY A 192 -5.19 20.96 -5.67
C GLY A 192 -4.48 22.32 -5.73
N ILE A 193 -3.66 22.62 -4.74
CA ILE A 193 -2.82 23.83 -4.72
C ILE A 193 -1.78 23.77 -5.86
N ALA A 194 -1.06 22.66 -5.98
CA ALA A 194 -0.07 22.47 -7.03
C ALA A 194 -0.70 22.57 -8.43
N ALA A 195 -1.84 21.90 -8.67
CA ALA A 195 -2.56 21.96 -9.94
C ALA A 195 -2.99 23.39 -10.29
N SER A 196 -3.50 24.13 -9.31
CA SER A 196 -3.94 25.52 -9.50
C SER A 196 -2.77 26.47 -9.80
N ALA A 197 -1.65 26.30 -9.10
CA ALA A 197 -0.46 27.11 -9.35
C ALA A 197 0.13 26.85 -10.74
N ILE A 198 0.14 25.59 -11.19
CA ILE A 198 0.56 25.23 -12.55
C ILE A 198 -0.37 25.86 -13.59
N TYR A 199 -1.69 25.80 -13.39
CA TYR A 199 -2.65 26.41 -14.30
C TYR A 199 -2.46 27.94 -14.41
N ILE A 200 -2.24 28.63 -13.28
CA ILE A 200 -1.95 30.07 -13.27
C ILE A 200 -0.62 30.35 -13.98
N ALA A 201 0.44 29.59 -13.70
CA ALA A 201 1.74 29.74 -14.33
C ALA A 201 1.66 29.55 -15.87
N ALA A 202 0.94 28.52 -16.31
CA ALA A 202 0.69 28.23 -17.72
C ALA A 202 0.05 29.41 -18.46
N ILE A 203 -0.92 30.09 -17.81
CA ILE A 203 -1.56 31.29 -18.39
C ILE A 203 -0.58 32.48 -18.44
N LEU A 204 0.20 32.70 -17.37
CA LEU A 204 1.13 33.82 -17.29
C LEU A 204 2.33 33.70 -18.25
N CYS A 205 2.70 32.48 -18.61
CA CYS A 205 3.83 32.18 -19.48
C CYS A 205 3.42 31.89 -20.94
N ASP A 206 2.15 32.11 -21.30
CA ASP A 206 1.59 31.84 -22.62
C ASP A 206 1.75 30.38 -23.11
N ASP A 207 1.81 29.43 -22.19
CA ASP A 207 1.84 27.98 -22.43
C ASP A 207 0.53 27.35 -21.94
N ARG A 208 -0.59 27.85 -22.49
CA ARG A 208 -1.93 27.60 -21.96
C ARG A 208 -2.30 26.12 -22.02
N LYS A 209 -2.87 25.63 -20.92
CA LYS A 209 -3.53 24.32 -20.83
C LYS A 209 -4.98 24.52 -20.42
N THR A 210 -5.86 23.65 -20.87
CA THR A 210 -7.25 23.64 -20.45
C THR A 210 -7.38 23.16 -19.00
N GLN A 211 -8.46 23.56 -18.32
CA GLN A 211 -8.74 23.09 -16.95
C GLN A 211 -8.89 21.57 -16.91
N LYS A 212 -9.45 20.99 -17.97
CA LYS A 212 -9.63 19.54 -18.13
C LYS A 212 -8.29 18.81 -18.21
N GLU A 213 -7.36 19.25 -19.06
CA GLU A 213 -6.03 18.64 -19.17
C GLU A 213 -5.27 18.68 -17.83
N VAL A 214 -5.33 19.81 -17.12
CA VAL A 214 -4.69 19.94 -15.81
C VAL A 214 -5.36 19.04 -14.78
N ALA A 215 -6.69 18.98 -14.75
CA ALA A 215 -7.46 18.11 -13.87
C ALA A 215 -7.10 16.62 -14.08
N GLU A 216 -7.06 16.16 -15.33
CA GLU A 216 -6.70 14.80 -15.70
C GLU A 216 -5.25 14.46 -15.33
N ALA A 217 -4.29 15.36 -15.60
CA ALA A 217 -2.87 15.13 -15.29
C ALA A 217 -2.58 15.04 -13.79
N THR A 218 -3.35 15.78 -12.98
CA THR A 218 -3.12 15.94 -11.54
C THR A 218 -4.02 15.08 -10.66
N GLY A 219 -5.12 14.56 -11.22
CA GLY A 219 -6.12 13.75 -10.51
C GLY A 219 -7.08 14.55 -9.63
N VAL A 220 -7.13 15.88 -9.77
CA VAL A 220 -8.15 16.72 -9.11
C VAL A 220 -9.31 16.98 -10.06
N THR A 221 -10.51 17.18 -9.49
CA THR A 221 -11.69 17.53 -10.29
C THR A 221 -11.58 18.93 -10.87
N GLU A 222 -12.14 19.14 -12.07
CA GLU A 222 -12.18 20.46 -12.71
C GLU A 222 -12.82 21.53 -11.81
N VAL A 223 -13.86 21.15 -11.06
CA VAL A 223 -14.54 22.05 -10.10
C VAL A 223 -13.59 22.47 -8.99
N THR A 224 -12.81 21.53 -8.45
CA THR A 224 -11.78 21.84 -7.44
C THR A 224 -10.74 22.78 -8.01
N LEU A 225 -10.21 22.48 -9.19
CA LEU A 225 -9.23 23.34 -9.88
C LEU A 225 -9.80 24.75 -10.05
N ARG A 226 -11.05 24.87 -10.53
CA ARG A 226 -11.72 26.14 -10.80
C ARG A 226 -11.87 27.03 -9.57
N VAL A 227 -12.29 26.45 -8.45
CA VAL A 227 -12.43 27.18 -7.18
C VAL A 227 -11.05 27.66 -6.71
N ARG A 228 -10.05 26.77 -6.73
CA ARG A 228 -8.75 27.02 -6.13
C ARG A 228 -7.88 28.00 -6.93
N TYR A 229 -7.87 27.93 -8.26
CA TYR A 229 -7.09 28.90 -9.03
C TYR A 229 -7.64 30.32 -8.86
N LYS A 230 -8.97 30.50 -8.76
CA LYS A 230 -9.59 31.81 -8.53
C LYS A 230 -9.26 32.37 -7.14
N GLU A 231 -9.27 31.53 -6.11
CA GLU A 231 -8.84 31.90 -4.75
C GLU A 231 -7.38 32.36 -4.76
N ILE A 232 -6.46 31.53 -5.27
CA ILE A 232 -5.03 31.83 -5.31
C ILE A 232 -4.76 33.09 -6.15
N ALA A 233 -5.39 33.22 -7.31
CA ALA A 233 -5.23 34.40 -8.17
C ALA A 233 -5.67 35.69 -7.46
N ARG A 234 -6.82 35.65 -6.76
CA ARG A 234 -7.34 36.81 -6.02
C ARG A 234 -6.40 37.21 -4.88
N GLU A 235 -5.98 36.26 -4.06
CA GLU A 235 -5.15 36.53 -2.87
C GLU A 235 -3.70 36.90 -3.22
N LEU A 236 -3.21 36.45 -4.38
CA LEU A 236 -1.92 36.84 -4.93
C LEU A 236 -1.99 38.09 -5.82
N GLY A 237 -3.18 38.64 -6.09
CA GLY A 237 -3.36 39.81 -6.97
C GLY A 237 -2.99 39.54 -8.43
N ILE A 238 -3.07 38.29 -8.88
CA ILE A 238 -2.71 37.88 -10.23
C ILE A 238 -3.93 38.07 -11.13
N LYS A 239 -3.81 38.90 -12.18
CA LYS A 239 -4.83 39.03 -13.21
C LYS A 239 -4.74 37.83 -14.15
N VAL A 240 -5.66 36.89 -13.97
CA VAL A 240 -5.86 35.75 -14.87
C VAL A 240 -7.06 36.10 -15.74
N VAL A 241 -6.80 36.44 -17.01
CA VAL A 241 -7.83 36.82 -18.00
C VAL A 241 -8.36 35.59 -18.70
#